data_AF-A0A951FZW7-F1
#
_entry.id   AF-A0A951FZW7-F1
#
_cell.length_a   1.000
_cell.length_b   1.000
_cell.length_c   1.000
_cell.angle_alpha   90.00
_cell.angle_beta   90.00
_cell.angle_gamma   90.00
#
_symmetry.space_group_name_H-M   'P 1'
#
loop_
_entity.id
_entity.type
_entity.pdbx_description
1 polymer ?
#
loop_
_entity_poly.entity_id
_entity_poly.type
_entity_poly.pdbx_seq_one_letter_code
_entity_poly.pdbx_strand_id
1 'polypeptide(L)'
;PGGGEGEAFVFDRGPGGAYTQTQALLPSNPSGGDNFGYATSLDYPGNLALIGAPGGNGGTGAAFTFAGFRTLTQQRELTEPPPSASDAYGYSTAIDALGDELLIGAPFANDAQGAAWAAPNNPIG
;
A
#
# COMPACT_ATOMS: atom_id res chain seq x y z
N PRO A 1 -15.85 -17.67 -6.72
CA PRO A 1 -15.29 -16.62 -5.83
C PRO A 1 -13.76 -16.58 -5.99
N GLY A 2 -13.23 -15.55 -6.64
CA GLY A 2 -11.80 -15.31 -6.77
C GLY A 2 -11.24 -14.90 -5.42
N GLY A 3 -10.80 -15.86 -4.61
CA GLY A 3 -10.13 -15.59 -3.35
C GLY A 3 -8.71 -15.12 -3.64
N GLY A 4 -8.34 -13.92 -3.19
CA GLY A 4 -6.99 -13.39 -3.33
C GLY A 4 -6.89 -11.90 -3.65
N GLU A 5 -8.02 -11.19 -3.77
CA GLU A 5 -8.04 -9.73 -3.97
C GLU A 5 -7.39 -9.01 -2.78
N GLY A 6 -7.75 -9.41 -1.55
CA GLY A 6 -7.20 -8.84 -0.32
C GLY A 6 -7.82 -7.48 0.05
N GLU A 7 -7.78 -7.15 1.34
CA GLU A 7 -8.35 -5.92 1.91
C GLU A 7 -7.43 -5.37 2.99
N ALA A 8 -7.43 -4.05 3.19
CA ALA A 8 -6.80 -3.41 4.34
C ALA A 8 -7.87 -2.74 5.21
N PHE A 9 -7.70 -2.76 6.53
CA PHE A 9 -8.70 -2.23 7.46
C PHE A 9 -8.12 -1.10 8.30
N VAL A 10 -8.91 -0.05 8.50
CA VAL A 10 -8.58 1.08 9.38
C VAL A 10 -9.27 0.87 10.72
N PHE A 11 -8.52 1.04 11.80
CA PHE A 11 -9.01 0.95 13.16
C PHE A 11 -8.73 2.24 13.91
N ASP A 12 -9.77 2.83 14.48
CA ASP A 12 -9.64 3.98 15.37
C ASP A 12 -9.64 3.55 16.83
N ARG A 13 -8.78 4.18 17.62
CA ARG A 13 -8.72 3.96 19.06
C ARG A 13 -9.72 4.86 19.78
N GLY A 14 -10.78 4.26 20.29
CA GLY A 14 -11.81 4.95 21.05
C GLY A 14 -11.42 5.26 22.51
N PRO A 15 -12.29 5.98 23.25
CA PRO A 15 -12.13 6.20 24.68
C PRO A 15 -11.98 4.88 25.44
N GLY A 16 -11.06 4.83 26.41
CA GLY A 16 -10.74 3.59 27.13
C GLY A 16 -9.79 2.64 26.39
N GLY A 17 -9.34 3.02 25.19
CA GLY A 17 -8.26 2.35 24.47
C GLY A 17 -8.67 1.18 23.58
N ALA A 18 -9.97 0.93 23.43
CA ALA A 18 -10.49 -0.08 22.51
C ALA A 18 -10.33 0.37 21.05
N TYR A 19 -10.04 -0.57 20.16
CA TYR A 19 -9.99 -0.33 18.71
C TYR A 19 -11.30 -0.73 18.05
N THR A 20 -11.81 0.12 17.17
CA THR A 20 -12.99 -0.16 16.35
C THR A 20 -12.63 -0.03 14.89
N GLN A 21 -12.99 -1.03 14.07
CA GLN A 21 -12.84 -0.92 12.62
C GLN A 21 -13.76 0.19 12.11
N THR A 22 -13.19 1.18 11.43
CA THR A 22 -13.93 2.33 10.89
C THR A 22 -13.99 2.32 9.36
N GLN A 23 -13.09 1.59 8.70
CA GLN A 23 -13.08 1.49 7.25
C GLN A 23 -12.48 0.16 6.76
N ALA A 24 -12.97 -0.31 5.61
CA ALA A 24 -12.26 -1.28 4.77
C ALA A 24 -11.78 -0.52 3.51
N LEU A 25 -10.52 -0.70 3.16
CA LEU A 25 -9.85 -0.12 2.00
C LEU A 25 -9.70 -1.19 0.94
N LEU A 26 -10.11 -0.85 -0.27
CA LEU A 26 -10.02 -1.66 -1.47
C LEU A 26 -9.30 -0.85 -2.55
N PRO A 27 -8.44 -1.49 -3.37
CA PRO A 27 -7.93 -0.83 -4.56
C PRO A 27 -9.09 -0.59 -5.54
N SER A 28 -8.94 0.38 -6.43
CA SER A 28 -9.95 0.82 -7.39
C SER A 28 -10.33 -0.26 -8.40
N ASN A 29 -9.41 -1.20 -8.65
CA ASN A 29 -9.62 -2.33 -9.55
C ASN A 29 -9.08 -3.62 -8.89
N PRO A 30 -9.81 -4.19 -7.92
CA PRO A 30 -9.37 -5.39 -7.23
C PRO A 30 -9.40 -6.59 -8.17
N SER A 31 -8.32 -7.36 -8.20
CA SER A 31 -8.23 -8.60 -8.95
C SER A 31 -7.77 -9.77 -8.07
N GLY A 32 -8.31 -10.95 -8.35
CA GLY A 32 -7.93 -12.17 -7.64
C GLY A 32 -6.44 -12.45 -7.78
N GLY A 33 -5.76 -12.58 -6.64
CA GLY A 33 -4.33 -12.86 -6.56
C GLY A 33 -3.45 -11.62 -6.38
N ASP A 34 -4.03 -10.42 -6.33
CA ASP A 34 -3.28 -9.18 -6.11
C ASP A 34 -2.59 -9.16 -4.74
N ASN A 35 -3.16 -9.88 -3.77
CA ASN A 35 -2.72 -9.88 -2.38
C ASN A 35 -2.69 -8.46 -1.79
N PHE A 36 -3.72 -7.64 -2.07
CA PHE A 36 -3.82 -6.31 -1.50
C PHE A 36 -3.89 -6.38 0.03
N GLY A 37 -3.21 -5.46 0.71
CA GLY A 37 -3.11 -5.48 2.18
C GLY A 37 -1.98 -6.35 2.71
N TYR A 38 -1.11 -6.89 1.84
CA TYR A 38 0.04 -7.70 2.27
C TYR A 38 1.01 -6.93 3.17
N ALA A 39 1.23 -5.65 2.85
CA ALA A 39 2.00 -4.72 3.66
C ALA A 39 1.19 -3.45 3.89
N THR A 40 1.25 -2.89 5.09
CA THR A 40 0.55 -1.66 5.44
C THR A 40 1.46 -0.73 6.22
N SER A 41 1.41 0.56 5.89
CA SER A 41 2.06 1.63 6.62
C SER A 41 1.09 2.81 6.75
N LEU A 42 1.20 3.55 7.85
CA LEU A 42 0.39 4.72 8.16
C LEU A 42 1.33 5.80 8.70
N ASP A 43 1.15 7.03 8.24
CA ASP A 43 1.91 8.17 8.73
C ASP A 43 1.49 8.58 10.15
N TYR A 44 2.26 9.49 10.77
CA TYR A 44 2.00 9.90 12.16
C TYR A 44 0.63 10.58 12.36
N PRO A 45 0.18 11.50 11.48
CA PRO A 45 -1.16 12.08 11.59
C PRO A 45 -2.29 11.09 11.32
N GLY A 46 -2.01 9.93 10.72
CA GLY A 46 -3.00 8.91 10.39
C GLY A 46 -3.88 9.26 9.20
N ASN A 47 -3.43 10.16 8.33
CA ASN A 47 -4.16 10.64 7.16
C ASN A 47 -3.54 10.19 5.84
N LEU A 48 -2.44 9.45 5.86
CA LEU A 48 -1.82 8.81 4.70
C LEU A 48 -1.45 7.36 5.01
N ALA A 49 -2.03 6.44 4.25
CA ALA A 49 -1.68 5.02 4.28
C ALA A 49 -1.05 4.57 2.97
N LEU A 50 -0.12 3.62 3.07
CA LEU A 50 0.55 2.98 1.95
C LEU A 50 0.36 1.46 2.05
N ILE A 51 -0.35 0.90 1.07
CA ILE A 51 -0.79 -0.49 1.07
C ILE A 51 -0.13 -1.24 -0.07
N GLY A 52 0.54 -2.35 0.24
CA GLY A 52 1.21 -3.21 -0.73
C GLY A 52 0.28 -4.29 -1.31
N ALA A 53 0.48 -4.60 -2.59
CA ALA A 53 -0.16 -5.70 -3.32
C ALA A 53 0.87 -6.40 -4.23
N PRO A 54 1.77 -7.24 -3.67
CA PRO A 54 2.87 -7.85 -4.41
C PRO A 54 2.43 -8.81 -5.51
N GLY A 55 1.19 -9.30 -5.49
CA GLY A 55 0.63 -10.11 -6.57
C GLY A 55 -0.04 -9.29 -7.69
N GLY A 56 -0.20 -7.98 -7.49
CA GLY A 56 -0.89 -7.08 -8.42
C GLY A 56 -0.22 -7.04 -9.79
N ASN A 57 -0.98 -6.58 -10.79
CA ASN A 57 -0.48 -6.38 -12.16
C ASN A 57 0.21 -7.64 -12.75
N GLY A 58 -0.40 -8.81 -12.52
CA GLY A 58 0.13 -10.09 -13.01
C GLY A 58 1.40 -10.56 -12.30
N GLY A 59 1.58 -10.20 -11.03
CA GLY A 59 2.72 -10.59 -10.20
C GLY A 59 3.96 -9.67 -10.31
N THR A 60 3.87 -8.59 -11.08
CA THR A 60 4.89 -7.51 -11.02
C THR A 60 4.81 -6.77 -9.67
N GLY A 61 3.60 -6.66 -9.13
CA GLY A 61 3.30 -6.02 -7.86
C GLY A 61 2.94 -4.54 -8.00
N ALA A 62 2.28 -4.01 -6.97
CA ALA A 62 1.91 -2.60 -6.87
C ALA A 62 1.88 -2.16 -5.40
N ALA A 63 1.92 -0.84 -5.19
CA ALA A 63 1.55 -0.24 -3.91
C ALA A 63 0.52 0.86 -4.12
N PHE A 64 -0.28 1.16 -3.11
CA PHE A 64 -1.41 2.08 -3.22
C PHE A 64 -1.37 3.09 -2.07
N THR A 65 -1.47 4.36 -2.42
CA THR A 65 -1.62 5.43 -1.42
C THR A 65 -3.10 5.68 -1.18
N PHE A 66 -3.47 5.81 0.08
CA PHE A 66 -4.78 6.26 0.51
C PHE A 66 -4.60 7.47 1.41
N ALA A 67 -5.37 8.53 1.18
CA ALA A 67 -5.27 9.74 1.99
C ALA A 67 -6.64 10.31 2.34
N GLY A 68 -6.71 11.03 3.45
CA GLY A 68 -7.92 11.72 3.88
C GLY A 68 -8.02 11.90 5.39
N PHE A 69 -8.96 12.72 5.82
CA PHE A 69 -9.21 12.95 7.25
C PHE A 69 -10.38 12.08 7.71
N ARG A 70 -10.13 11.11 8.60
CA ARG A 70 -11.08 10.10 9.12
C ARG A 70 -11.57 9.06 8.11
N THR A 71 -11.69 9.44 6.84
CA THR A 71 -12.01 8.54 5.74
C THR A 71 -10.89 8.62 4.73
N LEU A 72 -10.20 7.50 4.52
CA LEU A 72 -9.10 7.40 3.57
C LEU A 72 -9.64 6.99 2.19
N THR A 73 -9.23 7.67 1.13
CA THR A 73 -9.58 7.30 -0.24
C THR A 73 -8.32 7.07 -1.06
N GLN A 74 -8.35 6.12 -1.99
CA GLN A 74 -7.20 5.86 -2.85
C GLN A 74 -6.85 7.12 -3.64
N GLN A 75 -5.58 7.51 -3.59
CA GLN A 75 -5.05 8.64 -4.34
C GLN A 75 -4.29 8.16 -5.57
N ARG A 76 -3.43 7.16 -5.40
CA ARG A 76 -2.56 6.69 -6.47
C ARG A 76 -2.25 5.20 -6.33
N GLU A 77 -2.15 4.55 -7.48
CA GLU A 77 -1.43 3.29 -7.65
C GLU A 77 0.02 3.59 -8.06
N LEU A 78 0.97 3.03 -7.31
CA LEU A 78 2.40 3.17 -7.48
C LEU A 78 2.96 1.92 -8.15
N THR A 79 3.49 2.13 -9.35
CA THR A 79 4.16 1.14 -10.18
C THR A 79 5.44 1.71 -10.79
N GLU A 80 6.01 2.76 -10.18
CA GLU A 80 7.19 3.46 -10.69
C GLU A 80 8.41 3.26 -9.79
N PRO A 81 9.59 2.98 -10.37
CA PRO A 81 9.80 2.60 -11.77
C PRO A 81 9.06 1.29 -12.10
N PRO A 82 8.69 1.05 -13.38
CA PRO A 82 7.90 -0.11 -13.78
C PRO A 82 8.57 -1.41 -13.28
N PRO A 83 7.93 -2.14 -12.36
CA PRO A 83 8.47 -3.39 -11.88
C PRO A 83 8.45 -4.43 -13.01
N SER A 84 9.47 -5.29 -13.01
CA SER A 84 9.53 -6.45 -13.90
C SER A 84 8.61 -7.55 -13.40
N ALA A 85 8.31 -8.51 -14.27
CA ALA A 85 7.49 -9.66 -13.91
C ALA A 85 8.12 -10.40 -12.71
N SER A 86 7.28 -10.70 -11.70
CA SER A 86 7.68 -11.41 -10.48
C SER A 86 8.57 -10.64 -9.50
N ASP A 87 8.78 -9.33 -9.68
CA ASP A 87 9.54 -8.50 -8.72
C ASP A 87 8.88 -8.44 -7.33
N ALA A 88 7.56 -8.62 -7.27
CA ALA A 88 6.74 -8.45 -6.08
C ALA A 88 6.87 -7.04 -5.48
N TYR A 89 6.78 -6.00 -6.32
CA TYR A 89 6.72 -4.62 -5.86
C TYR A 89 5.54 -4.42 -4.87
N GLY A 90 5.78 -3.73 -3.76
CA GLY A 90 4.78 -3.61 -2.69
C GLY A 90 4.84 -4.73 -1.66
N TYR A 91 5.85 -5.59 -1.69
CA TYR A 91 6.01 -6.64 -0.67
C TYR A 91 6.28 -6.08 0.73
N SER A 92 6.92 -4.92 0.81
CA SER A 92 7.10 -4.16 2.05
C SER A 92 6.91 -2.68 1.79
N THR A 93 6.38 -1.97 2.77
CA THR A 93 6.08 -0.53 2.69
C THR A 93 6.63 0.20 3.91
N ALA A 94 7.00 1.46 3.74
CA ALA A 94 7.21 2.40 4.83
C ALA A 94 6.84 3.82 4.39
N ILE A 95 6.48 4.65 5.37
CA ILE A 95 6.20 6.07 5.22
C ILE A 95 7.06 6.79 6.27
N ASP A 96 7.67 7.92 5.90
CA ASP A 96 8.35 8.75 6.88
C ASP A 96 7.35 9.44 7.83
N ALA A 97 7.84 10.11 8.87
CA ALA A 97 6.98 10.69 9.90
C ALA A 97 6.06 11.81 9.37
N LEU A 98 6.49 12.53 8.33
CA LEU A 98 5.75 13.65 7.76
C LEU A 98 4.86 13.22 6.59
N GLY A 99 5.02 11.99 6.09
CA GLY A 99 4.28 11.51 4.94
C GLY A 99 4.76 12.13 3.63
N ASP A 100 6.02 12.57 3.55
CA ASP A 100 6.65 13.14 2.37
C ASP A 100 7.37 12.08 1.52
N GLU A 101 7.88 11.03 2.15
CA GLU A 101 8.65 9.97 1.50
C GLU A 101 8.05 8.58 1.76
N LEU A 102 7.86 7.85 0.67
CA LEU A 102 7.35 6.49 0.64
C LEU A 102 8.47 5.55 0.24
N LEU A 103 8.63 4.44 0.95
CA LEU A 103 9.54 3.36 0.55
C LEU A 103 8.74 2.11 0.20
N ILE A 104 9.06 1.52 -0.95
CA ILE A 104 8.44 0.29 -1.43
C ILE A 104 9.52 -0.72 -1.78
N GLY A 105 9.45 -1.92 -1.20
CA GLY A 105 10.36 -3.01 -1.49
C GLY A 105 9.83 -4.00 -2.54
N ALA A 106 10.73 -4.51 -3.37
CA ALA A 106 10.58 -5.68 -4.23
C ALA A 106 11.75 -6.65 -3.98
N PRO A 107 11.57 -7.69 -3.16
CA PRO A 107 12.65 -8.61 -2.82
C PRO A 107 13.14 -9.44 -4.01
N PHE A 108 12.36 -9.55 -5.09
CA PHE A 108 12.71 -10.37 -6.24
C PHE A 108 13.22 -9.56 -7.45
N ALA A 109 13.26 -8.23 -7.33
CA ALA A 109 13.81 -7.36 -8.36
C ALA A 109 15.30 -7.66 -8.63
N ASN A 110 15.75 -7.30 -9.84
CA ASN A 110 17.14 -7.46 -10.29
C ASN A 110 17.65 -8.89 -10.13
N ASP A 111 16.99 -9.88 -10.76
CA ASP A 111 17.35 -11.31 -10.65
C ASP A 111 17.44 -11.80 -9.19
N ALA A 112 16.44 -11.44 -8.37
CA ALA A 112 16.34 -11.77 -6.95
C ALA A 112 17.44 -11.21 -6.04
N GLN A 113 18.13 -10.16 -6.46
CA GLN A 113 19.02 -9.37 -5.58
C GLN A 113 18.22 -8.46 -4.64
N GLY A 114 17.00 -8.10 -5.04
CA GLY A 114 16.11 -7.20 -4.32
C GLY A 114 16.37 -5.74 -4.65
N ALA A 115 15.33 -4.92 -4.49
CA ALA A 115 15.39 -3.48 -4.61
C ALA A 115 14.38 -2.81 -3.66
N ALA A 116 14.63 -1.55 -3.35
CA ALA A 116 13.65 -0.66 -2.75
C ALA A 116 13.66 0.67 -3.52
N TRP A 117 12.48 1.25 -3.68
CA TRP A 117 12.32 2.54 -4.34
C TRP A 117 11.71 3.55 -3.39
N ALA A 118 12.29 4.74 -3.40
CA ALA A 118 11.72 5.92 -2.77
C ALA A 118 10.80 6.63 -3.77
N ALA A 119 9.58 6.93 -3.35
CA ALA A 119 8.65 7.75 -4.09
C ALA A 119 8.25 8.96 -3.23
N PRO A 120 8.31 10.19 -3.75
CA PRO A 120 7.77 11.32 -3.04
C PRO A 120 6.25 11.19 -2.97
N ASN A 121 5.69 11.45 -1.79
CA ASN A 121 4.27 11.68 -1.66
C ASN A 121 3.98 13.14 -2.01
N ASN A 122 4.02 13.47 -3.30
CA ASN A 122 3.67 14.80 -3.74
C ASN A 122 2.13 14.90 -3.80
N PRO A 123 1.47 15.66 -2.91
CA PRO A 123 0.05 15.94 -3.09
C PRO A 123 -0.07 16.65 -4.43
N ILE A 124 -0.78 16.03 -5.37
CA ILE A 124 -1.22 16.69 -6.58
C ILE A 124 -1.93 17.99 -6.16
N GLY A 125 -1.24 19.11 -6.36
CA GLY A 125 -1.77 20.46 -6.15
C GLY A 125 -2.79 20.85 -7.21
#